data_AF-A0A061ADM9-F1
#
_entry.id   AF-A0A061ADM9-F1
#
_cell.length_a   1.000
_cell.length_b   1.000
_cell.length_c   1.000
_cell.angle_alpha   90.00
_cell.angle_beta   90.00
_cell.angle_gamma   90.00
#
_symmetry.space_group_name_H-M   'P 1'
#
loop_
_entity.id
_entity.type
_entity.pdbx_description
1 polymer ?
#
loop_
_entity_poly.entity_id
_entity_poly.type
_entity_poly.pdbx_seq_one_letter_code
_entity_poly.pdbx_strand_id
1 'polypeptide(L)'
;MPLINHSGIFLPPPVRPTLIVPINHSVIFLSLLQFDPVSGEWLGMPSLPGPRCLFGLTEAENSIFVVGGKEMKEGEHVLDSVMIYDRQSFKWGESDPLPYTVYGHGTVSHNGLVYVIGGKAESK
;
A
#
# COMPACT_ATOMS: atom_id res chain seq x y z
N MET A 1 4.61 -24.67 -10.51
CA MET A 1 4.00 -24.28 -11.79
C MET A 1 3.20 -23.01 -11.55
N PRO A 2 3.25 -21.98 -12.42
CA PRO A 2 2.48 -20.76 -12.23
C PRO A 2 0.97 -21.05 -12.39
N LEU A 3 0.15 -20.44 -11.52
CA LEU A 3 -1.30 -20.52 -11.60
C LEU A 3 -1.79 -19.41 -12.55
N ILE A 4 -2.26 -19.81 -13.71
CA ILE A 4 -2.91 -18.91 -14.68
C ILE A 4 -4.38 -18.84 -14.29
N ASN A 5 -4.90 -17.63 -14.03
CA ASN A 5 -6.34 -17.46 -13.84
C ASN A 5 -7.10 -17.49 -15.18
N HIS A 6 -8.43 -17.60 -15.16
CA HIS A 6 -9.26 -17.65 -16.37
C HIS A 6 -9.19 -16.39 -17.27
N SER A 7 -8.47 -15.35 -16.84
CA SER A 7 -8.22 -14.11 -17.59
C SER A 7 -6.79 -13.99 -18.16
N GLY A 8 -5.97 -15.05 -18.04
CA GLY A 8 -4.61 -15.07 -18.60
C GLY A 8 -3.59 -14.22 -17.85
N ILE A 9 -3.93 -13.73 -16.65
CA ILE A 9 -3.03 -12.92 -15.82
C ILE A 9 -2.13 -13.86 -15.03
N PHE A 10 -0.81 -13.63 -15.13
CA PHE A 10 0.20 -14.35 -14.37
C PHE A 10 0.13 -13.90 -12.92
N LEU A 11 -0.42 -14.71 -12.03
CA LEU A 11 -0.33 -14.43 -10.60
C LEU A 11 1.09 -14.78 -10.14
N PRO A 12 1.77 -13.90 -9.37
CA PRO A 12 2.99 -14.32 -8.68
C PRO A 12 2.65 -15.53 -7.81
N PRO A 13 3.60 -16.45 -7.58
CA PRO A 13 3.34 -17.61 -6.73
C PRO A 13 2.76 -17.13 -5.40
N PRO A 14 1.70 -17.77 -4.87
CA PRO A 14 1.07 -17.35 -3.64
C PRO A 14 2.12 -17.39 -2.53
N VAL A 15 2.59 -16.22 -2.12
CA VAL A 15 3.40 -16.09 -0.92
C VAL A 15 2.39 -16.28 0.21
N ARG A 16 2.30 -17.50 0.74
CA ARG A 16 1.60 -17.74 2.00
C ARG A 16 2.10 -16.67 2.97
N PRO A 17 1.24 -16.01 3.76
CA PRO A 17 1.69 -15.05 4.76
C PRO A 17 2.70 -15.75 5.67
N THR A 18 4.00 -15.56 5.41
CA THR A 18 5.05 -16.20 6.19
C THR A 18 5.08 -15.47 7.51
N LEU A 19 4.95 -16.26 8.57
CA LEU A 19 4.90 -15.84 9.96
C LEU A 19 5.97 -14.78 10.29
N ILE A 20 5.47 -13.76 10.97
CA ILE A 20 6.06 -12.54 11.52
C ILE A 20 7.41 -12.74 12.23
N VAL A 21 8.38 -11.85 11.97
CA VAL A 21 9.54 -11.66 12.85
C VAL A 21 9.10 -10.74 14.00
N PRO A 22 9.15 -11.18 15.27
CA PRO A 22 8.77 -10.32 16.38
C PRO A 22 9.88 -9.30 16.63
N ILE A 23 9.54 -8.01 16.55
CA ILE A 23 10.35 -6.93 17.12
C ILE A 23 9.47 -6.24 18.16
N ASN A 24 9.75 -6.49 19.44
CA ASN A 24 9.21 -5.79 20.62
C ASN A 24 7.79 -5.20 20.52
N HIS A 25 6.80 -6.00 20.94
CA HIS A 25 5.44 -5.58 21.35
C HIS A 25 4.54 -4.83 20.35
N SER A 26 4.90 -4.71 19.07
CA SER A 26 3.97 -4.30 18.02
C SER A 26 4.24 -5.06 16.73
N VAL A 27 3.28 -5.85 16.28
CA VAL A 27 3.36 -6.52 14.98
C VAL A 27 3.05 -5.47 13.91
N ILE A 28 4.10 -4.92 13.29
CA ILE A 28 3.94 -4.01 12.14
C ILE A 28 3.70 -4.88 10.91
N PHE A 29 2.46 -4.88 10.42
CA PHE A 29 2.12 -5.54 9.16
C PHE A 29 2.46 -4.61 7.99
N LEU A 30 3.62 -4.83 7.39
CA LEU A 30 3.98 -4.26 6.08
C LEU A 30 3.33 -4.99 4.90
N SER A 31 2.48 -5.98 5.19
CA SER A 31 1.89 -6.86 4.19
C SER A 31 0.72 -6.18 3.48
N LEU A 32 0.87 -5.93 2.18
CA LEU A 32 -0.27 -5.75 1.30
C LEU A 32 -0.93 -7.12 1.12
N LEU A 33 -2.23 -7.21 1.41
CA LEU A 33 -3.02 -8.43 1.20
C LEU A 33 -4.09 -8.15 0.15
N GLN A 34 -4.28 -9.10 -0.76
CA GLN A 34 -5.34 -9.06 -1.77
C GLN A 34 -6.32 -10.21 -1.53
N PHE A 35 -7.60 -9.90 -1.38
CA PHE A 35 -8.63 -10.92 -1.28
C PHE A 35 -8.96 -11.49 -2.67
N ASP A 36 -8.92 -12.82 -2.80
CA ASP A 36 -9.41 -13.52 -3.98
C ASP A 36 -10.84 -14.02 -3.74
N PRO A 37 -11.87 -13.45 -4.39
CA PRO A 37 -13.26 -13.86 -4.19
C PRO A 37 -13.58 -15.25 -4.73
N VAL A 38 -12.73 -15.82 -5.59
CA VAL A 38 -12.96 -17.16 -6.16
C VAL A 38 -12.57 -18.25 -5.16
N SER A 39 -11.38 -18.13 -4.57
CA SER A 39 -10.91 -19.06 -3.54
C SER A 39 -11.42 -18.73 -2.13
N GLY A 40 -11.80 -17.48 -1.89
CA GLY A 40 -12.17 -16.99 -0.56
C GLY A 40 -10.96 -16.77 0.35
N GLU A 41 -9.76 -16.66 -0.21
CA GLU A 41 -8.51 -16.55 0.54
C GLU A 41 -7.88 -15.14 0.41
N TRP A 42 -7.07 -14.77 1.41
CA TRP A 42 -6.22 -13.60 1.35
C TRP A 42 -4.84 -14.00 0.82
N LEU A 43 -4.42 -13.36 -0.27
CA LEU A 43 -3.13 -13.56 -0.90
C LEU A 43 -2.12 -12.52 -0.40
N GLY A 44 -0.91 -12.98 -0.08
CA GLY A 44 0.21 -12.10 0.23
C GLY A 44 0.75 -11.43 -1.02
N MET A 45 0.82 -10.09 -1.01
CA MET A 45 1.45 -9.29 -2.05
C MET A 45 2.81 -8.76 -1.55
N PRO A 46 3.69 -8.27 -2.44
CA PRO A 46 4.94 -7.62 -2.05
C PRO A 46 4.71 -6.57 -0.97
N SER A 47 5.49 -6.63 0.10
CA SER A 47 5.35 -5.71 1.24
C SER A 47 5.60 -4.25 0.84
N LEU A 48 4.84 -3.34 1.43
CA LEU A 48 5.01 -1.90 1.26
C LEU A 48 6.39 -1.47 1.78
N PRO A 49 7.23 -0.81 0.96
CA PRO A 49 8.48 -0.21 1.43
C PRO A 49 8.20 0.97 2.37
N GLY A 50 8.94 1.04 3.48
CA GLY A 50 8.83 2.12 4.46
C GLY A 50 7.60 1.97 5.36
N PRO A 51 7.76 1.45 6.60
CA PRO A 51 6.65 1.26 7.54
C PRO A 51 5.98 2.57 7.90
N ARG A 52 4.68 2.63 7.62
CA ARG A 52 3.83 3.80 7.80
C ARG A 52 2.42 3.42 8.24
N CYS A 53 1.75 4.34 8.93
CA CYS A 53 0.33 4.23 9.32
C CYS A 53 -0.44 5.51 8.94
N LEU A 54 -1.77 5.49 9.07
CA LEU A 54 -2.65 6.64 8.80
C LEU A 54 -2.48 7.25 7.39
N PHE A 55 -2.07 6.44 6.42
CA PHE A 55 -1.96 6.78 5.00
C PHE A 55 -3.31 6.59 4.29
N GLY A 56 -3.45 7.19 3.11
CA GLY A 56 -4.54 6.90 2.18
C GLY A 56 -4.20 5.75 1.23
N LEU A 57 -5.17 4.87 0.94
CA LEU A 57 -5.05 3.80 -0.06
C LEU A 57 -6.12 3.98 -1.14
N THR A 58 -5.72 3.97 -2.41
CA THR A 58 -6.65 4.16 -3.54
C THR A 58 -6.09 3.53 -4.82
N GLU A 59 -6.88 3.43 -5.90
CA GLU A 59 -6.41 2.87 -7.18
C GLU A 59 -6.59 3.80 -8.39
N ALA A 60 -5.64 3.83 -9.31
CA ALA A 60 -5.80 4.51 -10.60
C ALA A 60 -4.95 3.82 -11.66
N GLU A 61 -5.43 3.78 -12.91
CA GLU A 61 -4.69 3.25 -14.06
C GLU A 61 -4.01 1.88 -13.81
N ASN A 62 -4.75 0.95 -13.20
CA ASN A 62 -4.28 -0.40 -12.84
C ASN A 62 -3.13 -0.45 -11.79
N SER A 63 -2.99 0.60 -10.99
CA SER A 63 -2.03 0.69 -9.90
C SER A 63 -2.71 1.02 -8.57
N ILE A 64 -2.12 0.56 -7.47
CA ILE A 64 -2.55 0.92 -6.10
C ILE A 64 -1.62 2.00 -5.57
N PHE A 65 -2.18 3.08 -5.06
CA PHE A 65 -1.46 4.20 -4.48
C PHE A 65 -1.57 4.15 -2.97
N VAL A 66 -0.43 4.31 -2.29
CA VAL A 66 -0.33 4.59 -0.86
C VAL A 66 0.18 6.01 -0.70
N VAL A 67 -0.67 6.89 -0.17
CA VAL A 67 -0.46 8.33 -0.16
C VAL A 67 -0.18 8.80 1.27
N GLY A 68 0.93 9.52 1.46
CA GLY A 68 1.31 10.14 2.72
C GLY A 68 1.40 9.16 3.89
N GLY A 69 0.88 9.58 5.04
CA GLY A 69 0.87 8.82 6.30
C GLY A 69 1.91 9.32 7.30
N LYS A 70 2.19 8.48 8.29
CA LYS A 70 3.19 8.75 9.33
C LYS A 70 4.12 7.54 9.49
N GLU A 71 5.42 7.77 9.58
CA GLU A 71 6.39 6.68 9.80
C GLU A 71 6.16 5.99 11.15
N MET A 72 6.30 4.67 11.17
CA MET A 72 6.20 3.87 12.39
C MET A 72 7.60 3.57 12.97
N LYS A 73 8.34 4.62 13.33
CA LYS A 73 9.68 4.53 13.94
C LYS A 73 9.91 5.69 14.91
N GLU A 74 10.95 5.59 15.74
CA GLU A 74 11.37 6.68 16.64
C GLU A 74 11.64 7.96 15.83
N GLY A 75 11.03 9.08 16.25
CA GLY A 75 11.04 10.33 15.48
C GLY A 75 9.94 10.42 14.41
N GLU A 76 8.77 9.81 14.64
CA GLU A 76 7.64 9.70 13.70
C GLU A 76 7.37 10.96 12.84
N HIS A 77 7.85 10.95 11.59
CA HIS A 77 7.64 12.04 10.63
C HIS A 77 6.35 11.85 9.83
N VAL A 78 5.67 12.96 9.54
CA VAL A 78 4.54 12.97 8.60
C VAL A 78 5.10 12.96 7.18
N LEU A 79 4.54 12.11 6.32
CA LEU A 79 5.03 11.86 4.98
C LEU A 79 4.20 12.64 3.93
N ASP A 80 4.89 13.11 2.90
CA ASP A 80 4.33 13.58 1.64
C ASP A 80 4.52 12.56 0.50
N SER A 81 5.38 11.56 0.70
CA SER A 81 5.67 10.50 -0.28
C SER A 81 4.43 9.72 -0.71
N VAL A 82 4.43 9.31 -1.99
CA VAL A 82 3.39 8.50 -2.61
C VAL A 82 4.03 7.24 -3.18
N MET A 83 3.66 6.07 -2.67
CA MET A 83 4.11 4.78 -3.18
C MET A 83 3.09 4.24 -4.19
N ILE A 84 3.57 3.67 -5.29
CA ILE A 84 2.75 3.03 -6.31
C ILE A 84 3.06 1.54 -6.34
N TYR A 85 2.03 0.71 -6.27
CA TYR A 85 2.10 -0.71 -6.59
C TYR A 85 1.54 -0.95 -7.98
N ASP A 86 2.42 -1.30 -8.91
CA ASP A 86 2.05 -1.70 -10.27
C ASP A 86 1.58 -3.17 -10.25
N ARG A 87 0.30 -3.38 -10.60
CA ARG A 87 -0.35 -4.69 -10.61
C ARG A 87 0.05 -5.58 -11.79
N GLN A 88 0.71 -5.04 -12.82
CA GLN A 88 1.25 -5.81 -13.94
C GLN A 88 2.65 -6.34 -13.61
N SER A 89 3.51 -5.49 -13.06
CA SER A 89 4.89 -5.87 -12.74
C SER A 89 5.06 -6.44 -11.34
N PHE A 90 4.04 -6.35 -10.49
CA PHE A 90 4.03 -6.73 -9.07
C PHE A 90 5.16 -6.07 -8.29
N LYS A 91 5.42 -4.79 -8.56
CA LYS A 91 6.51 -4.03 -7.93
C LYS A 91 5.99 -2.75 -7.32
N TRP A 92 6.63 -2.37 -6.22
CA TRP A 92 6.50 -1.04 -5.67
C TRP A 92 7.47 -0.09 -6.37
N GLY A 93 7.01 1.14 -6.57
CA GLY A 93 7.78 2.30 -6.97
C GLY A 93 7.30 3.54 -6.22
N GLU A 94 7.87 4.68 -6.58
CA GLU A 94 7.49 5.99 -6.04
C GLU A 94 6.86 6.85 -7.15
N SER A 95 5.89 7.67 -6.77
CA SER A 95 5.30 8.73 -7.58
C SER A 95 5.88 10.09 -7.19
N ASP A 96 5.50 11.13 -7.94
CA ASP A 96 5.60 12.50 -7.45
C ASP A 96 4.97 12.65 -6.05
N PRO A 97 5.63 13.34 -5.12
CA PRO A 97 5.14 13.53 -3.76
C PRO A 97 3.97 14.53 -3.73
N LEU A 98 3.26 14.52 -2.60
CA LEU A 98 2.32 15.59 -2.30
C LEU A 98 3.04 16.92 -2.08
N PRO A 99 2.39 18.07 -2.33
CA PRO A 99 2.97 19.38 -2.05
C PRO A 99 3.04 19.71 -0.55
N TYR A 100 2.56 18.81 0.32
CA TYR A 100 2.58 18.93 1.78
C TYR A 100 2.55 17.54 2.44
N THR A 101 3.07 17.45 3.66
CA THR A 101 3.00 16.23 4.46
C THR A 101 1.59 16.07 5.04
N VAL A 102 1.04 14.85 5.03
CA VAL A 102 -0.31 14.61 5.54
C VAL A 102 -0.52 13.20 6.08
N TYR A 103 -1.24 13.09 7.19
CA TYR A 103 -1.70 11.82 7.76
C TYR A 103 -3.17 11.91 8.23
N GLY A 104 -3.83 10.76 8.34
CA GLY A 104 -5.24 10.67 8.75
C GLY A 104 -6.23 11.30 7.76
N HIS A 105 -5.83 11.42 6.49
CA HIS A 105 -6.66 11.92 5.40
C HIS A 105 -7.45 10.78 4.74
N GLY A 106 -8.48 11.12 3.97
CA GLY A 106 -9.16 10.19 3.08
C GLY A 106 -8.60 10.28 1.66
N THR A 107 -8.59 9.14 0.94
CA THR A 107 -8.31 9.08 -0.50
C THR A 107 -9.50 8.54 -1.26
N VAL A 108 -9.74 9.07 -2.46
CA VAL A 108 -10.82 8.61 -3.35
C VAL A 108 -10.27 8.49 -4.77
N SER A 109 -10.65 7.41 -5.45
CA SER A 109 -10.44 7.24 -6.88
C SER A 109 -11.70 7.54 -7.64
N HIS A 110 -11.61 8.40 -8.66
CA HIS A 110 -12.73 8.70 -9.54
C HIS A 110 -12.25 9.11 -10.93
N ASN A 111 -12.72 8.41 -11.97
CA ASN A 111 -12.40 8.67 -13.38
C ASN A 111 -10.90 8.76 -13.68
N GLY A 112 -10.11 7.83 -13.14
CA GLY A 112 -8.64 7.80 -13.32
C GLY A 112 -7.87 8.81 -12.48
N LEU A 113 -8.55 9.61 -11.64
CA LEU A 113 -7.94 10.59 -10.76
C LEU A 113 -7.91 10.10 -9.32
N VAL A 114 -6.87 10.52 -8.59
CA VAL A 114 -6.71 10.32 -7.15
C VAL A 114 -6.96 11.64 -6.42
N TYR A 115 -7.87 11.63 -5.46
CA TYR A 115 -8.19 12.77 -4.61
C TYR A 115 -7.71 12.52 -3.19
N VAL A 116 -7.14 13.55 -2.56
CA VAL A 116 -6.63 13.53 -1.19
C VAL A 116 -7.41 14.58 -0.39
N ILE A 117 -8.12 14.16 0.66
CA ILE A 117 -9.13 15.00 1.34
C ILE A 117 -8.87 15.04 2.84
N GLY A 118 -8.68 16.25 3.37
CA GLY A 118 -8.52 16.50 4.81
C GLY A 118 -7.19 16.01 5.37
N GLY A 119 -7.21 15.54 6.62
CA GLY A 119 -6.02 15.09 7.35
C GLY A 119 -5.33 16.20 8.15
N LYS A 120 -4.16 15.87 8.70
CA LYS A 120 -3.31 16.78 9.47
C LYS A 120 -1.91 16.81 8.85
N ALA A 121 -1.34 18.00 8.79
CA ALA A 121 0.06 18.20 8.42
C ALA A 121 0.93 18.30 9.69
N GLU A 122 2.24 18.16 9.52
CA GLU A 122 3.19 18.50 10.57
C GLU A 122 3.18 20.03 10.79
N SER A 123 3.01 20.48 12.04
CA SER A 123 3.19 21.89 12.36
C SER A 123 4.67 22.21 12.33
N LYS A 124 5.07 23.19 11.50
CA LYS A 124 6.41 23.77 11.56
C LYS A 124 6.67 24.48 12.88
#